data_AF-A0A165RMR6-F1
#
_entry.id   AF-A0A165RMR6-F1
#
_cell.length_a   1.000
_cell.length_b   1.000
_cell.length_c   1.000
_cell.angle_alpha   90.00
_cell.angle_beta   90.00
_cell.angle_gamma   90.00
#
_symmetry.space_group_name_H-M   'P 1'
#
loop_
_entity.id
_entity.type
_entity.pdbx_description
1 polymer ?
#
loop_
_entity_poly.entity_id
_entity_poly.type
_entity_poly.pdbx_seq_one_letter_code
_entity_poly.pdbx_strand_id
1 'polypeptide(L)' 'MAHWKVTEKAGKRICDKPVKPGEVLELSEEEASPWEALGQLERMKTPAPKKLAPKDE' A
#
# COMPACT_ATOMS: atom_id res chain seq x y z
N MET A 1 9.59 -3.66 -5.18
CA MET A 1 8.64 -2.58 -4.86
C MET A 1 7.49 -3.18 -4.07
N ALA A 2 6.99 -2.48 -3.06
CA ALA A 2 5.92 -2.95 -2.20
C ALA A 2 4.66 -2.10 -2.41
N HIS A 3 3.49 -2.70 -2.21
CA HIS A 3 2.21 -1.99 -2.27
C HIS A 3 1.87 -1.43 -0.89
N TRP A 4 1.55 -0.15 -0.83
CA TRP A 4 1.24 0.56 0.40
C TRP A 4 -0.14 1.19 0.27
N LYS A 5 -1.03 0.86 1.19
CA LYS A 5 -2.34 1.48 1.26
C LYS A 5 -2.23 2.77 2.05
N VAL A 6 -2.71 3.84 1.45
CA VAL A 6 -2.81 5.15 2.08
C VAL A 6 -3.92 5.08 3.14
N THR A 7 -3.59 5.37 4.38
CA THR A 7 -4.55 5.33 5.49
C THR A 7 -5.32 6.65 5.58
N GLU A 8 -6.37 6.70 6.40
CA GLU A 8 -7.09 7.95 6.69
C GLU A 8 -6.24 9.00 7.42
N LYS A 9 -5.10 8.58 7.99
CA LYS A 9 -4.13 9.50 8.60
C LYS A 9 -3.19 10.13 7.59
N ALA A 10 -3.10 9.58 6.38
CA ALA A 10 -2.31 10.18 5.33
C ALA A 10 -2.84 11.56 4.98
N GLY A 11 -1.92 12.51 4.79
CA GLY A 11 -2.27 13.82 4.27
C GLY A 11 -2.70 13.76 2.80
N LYS A 12 -2.82 14.94 2.17
CA LYS A 12 -3.13 15.05 0.74
C LYS A 12 -1.96 14.66 -0.18
N ARG A 13 -0.75 14.45 0.37
CA ARG A 13 0.47 14.13 -0.37
C ARG A 13 1.39 13.18 0.40
N ILE A 14 2.00 12.24 -0.32
CA ILE A 14 3.07 11.35 0.14
C ILE A 14 4.16 11.33 -0.94
N CYS A 15 5.42 11.52 -0.54
CA CYS A 15 6.55 11.55 -1.48
C CYS A 15 6.35 12.52 -2.66
N ASP A 16 5.84 13.73 -2.35
CA ASP A 16 5.45 14.78 -3.30
C ASP A 16 4.30 14.43 -4.28
N LYS A 17 3.83 13.19 -4.28
CA LYS A 17 2.67 12.77 -5.07
C LYS A 17 1.37 13.06 -4.31
N PRO A 18 0.33 13.58 -4.98
CA PRO A 18 -1.00 13.70 -4.40
C PRO A 18 -1.59 12.31 -4.18
N VAL A 19 -2.14 12.07 -2.99
CA VAL A 19 -2.68 10.77 -2.59
C VAL A 19 -4.01 10.94 -1.87
N LYS A 20 -4.82 9.87 -1.87
CA LYS A 20 -6.10 9.84 -1.17
C LYS A 20 -6.16 8.68 -0.18
N PRO A 21 -6.84 8.84 0.96
CA PRO A 21 -7.07 7.72 1.88
C PRO A 21 -7.81 6.59 1.17
N GLY A 22 -7.31 5.36 1.33
CA GLY A 22 -7.79 4.16 0.65
C GLY A 22 -7.09 3.87 -0.68
N GLU A 23 -6.31 4.81 -1.23
CA GLU A 23 -5.52 4.61 -2.44
C GLU A 23 -4.32 3.68 -2.18
N VAL A 24 -3.81 3.05 -3.25
CA VAL A 24 -2.69 2.12 -3.18
C VAL A 24 -1.54 2.70 -3.97
N LEU A 25 -0.38 2.80 -3.34
CA LEU A 25 0.86 3.30 -3.93
C LEU A 25 1.87 2.18 -4.02
N GLU A 26 2.58 2.12 -5.14
CA GLU A 26 3.83 1.36 -5.22
C GLU A 26 4.98 2.26 -4.83
N LEU A 27 5.58 1.94 -3.68
CA LEU A 27 6.74 2.63 -3.15
C LEU A 27 7.76 1.59 -2.68
N SER A 28 9.03 1.97 -2.69
CA SER A 28 10.08 1.18 -2.08
C SER A 28 9.94 1.20 -0.56
N GLU A 29 10.45 0.17 0.12
CA GLU A 29 10.39 0.11 1.60
C GLU A 29 11.04 1.35 2.23
N GLU A 30 12.17 1.82 1.69
CA GLU A 30 12.86 3.02 2.19
C GLU A 30 12.02 4.29 2.07
N GLU A 31 11.31 4.47 0.95
CA GLU A 31 10.45 5.65 0.74
C GLU A 31 9.18 5.58 1.59
N ALA A 32 8.63 4.39 1.79
CA ALA A 32 7.40 4.19 2.53
C ALA A 32 7.59 4.11 4.05
N SER A 33 8.76 3.66 4.52
CA SER A 33 9.09 3.50 5.95
C SER A 33 8.77 4.73 6.81
N PRO A 34 9.14 5.98 6.43
CA PRO A 34 8.78 7.14 7.23
C PRO A 34 7.27 7.37 7.30
N TRP A 35 6.53 7.08 6.22
CA TRP A 35 5.07 7.25 6.21
C TRP A 35 4.34 6.12 6.93
N GLU A 36 4.88 4.90 6.89
CA GLU A 36 4.38 3.78 7.69
C GLU A 36 4.61 4.02 9.18
N ALA A 37 5.79 4.49 9.58
CA ALA A 37 6.09 4.84 10.96
C ALA A 37 5.13 5.93 11.50
N LEU A 38 4.68 6.83 10.62
CA LEU A 38 3.67 7.85 10.94
C LEU A 38 2.22 7.30 10.90
N GLY A 39 2.03 6.04 10.51
CA GLY A 39 0.72 5.42 10.31
C GLY A 39 -0.06 5.97 9.12
N GLN A 40 0.60 6.68 8.20
CA GLN A 40 0.01 7.22 6.97
C GLN A 40 -0.02 6.19 5.84
N LEU A 41 0.91 5.24 5.85
CA LEU A 41 0.92 4.09 4.94
C LEU A 41 0.78 2.79 5.73
N GLU A 42 0.03 1.86 5.16
CA GLU A 42 -0.08 0.49 5.65
C GLU A 42 0.47 -0.45 4.58
N ARG A 43 1.47 -1.26 4.96
CA ARG A 43 2.05 -2.24 4.04
C ARG A 43 0.99 -3.25 3.65
N MET A 44 0.56 -3.23 2.40
CA MET A 44 -0.27 -4.30 1.88
C MET A 44 0.64 -5.49 1.63
N LYS A 45 0.54 -6.49 2.51
CA LYS A 45 0.92 -7.85 2.15
C LYS A 45 -0.03 -8.23 1.03
N THR A 46 0.42 -8.06 -0.21
CA THR A 46 -0.23 -8.69 -1.36
C THR A 46 -0.45 -10.13 -0.93
N PRO A 47 -1.70 -10.63 -0.81
CA PRO A 47 -1.88 -12.03 -0.60
C PRO A 47 -1.15 -12.67 -1.78
N ALA A 48 -0.09 -13.44 -1.49
CA ALA A 48 0.52 -14.31 -2.49
C ALA A 48 -0.66 -14.92 -3.23
N PRO A 49 -0.69 -14.85 -4.59
CA PRO A 49 -1.89 -15.14 -5.37
C PRO A 49 -2.47 -16.41 -4.77
N LYS A 50 -3.61 -16.28 -4.06
CA LYS A 50 -4.33 -17.45 -3.58
C LYS A 50 -4.54 -18.21 -4.86
N LYS A 51 -3.79 -19.32 -5.02
CA LYS A 51 -3.86 -20.21 -6.18
C LYS A 51 -5.34 -20.21 -6.54
N LEU A 52 -5.66 -19.65 -7.72
CA LEU A 52 -6.96 -19.81 -8.32
C LEU A 52 -7.21 -21.31 -8.18
N ALA A 53 -8.10 -21.71 -7.28
CA ALA A 53 -8.54 -23.09 -7.25
C ALA A 53 -9.11 -23.30 -8.65
N PRO A 54 -8.56 -24.23 -9.46
CA PRO A 54 -9.22 -24.57 -10.70
C PRO A 54 -10.63 -24.98 -10.32
N LYS A 55 -11.59 -24.29 -10.93
CA LYS A 55 -12.99 -24.68 -10.95
C LYS A 55 -13.01 -25.99 -11.75
N ASP A 56 -12.85 -27.10 -11.04
CA ASP A 56 -13.02 -28.44 -11.62
C ASP A 56 -14.53 -28.70 -11.67
N GLU A 57 -14.97 -29.00 -12.89
CA GLU A 57 -16.32 -29.19 -13.39
C GLU A 57 -16.84 -30.60 -13.08
#